data_AF-A0A2E7V0Q0-F1
#
_entry.id   AF-A0A2E7V0Q0-F1
#
_cell.length_a   1.000
_cell.length_b   1.000
_cell.length_c   1.000
_cell.angle_alpha   90.00
_cell.angle_beta   90.00
_cell.angle_gamma   90.00
#
_symmetry.space_group_name_H-M   'P 1'
#
loop_
_entity.id
_entity.type
_entity.pdbx_description
1 polymer ?
#
loop_
_entity_poly.entity_id
_entity_poly.type
_entity_poly.pdbx_seq_one_letter_code
_entity_poly.pdbx_strand_id
1 'polypeptide(L)'
;MVEMHYPLDDDREAFNDFYHKHISMLLTIDGFICAQRYECTHEARSPFLAVYRLSNPGVMTSEGYTSRAGRDSVDPVFKAKMTNWDRNLVTGDIENMDVADGGWMVLFDRLSEDSTPLPGGFTSLSIVGLDATIVERGVMIGQDGSPPKLSGVENCIIRNFCPVHAPRHSG
;
A
#
# COMPACT_ATOMS: atom_id res chain seq x y z
N MET A 1 -2.11 2.88 -3.84
CA MET A 1 -1.39 1.85 -3.06
C MET A 1 -0.33 1.22 -3.95
N VAL A 2 0.89 1.02 -3.42
CA VAL A 2 2.02 0.43 -4.14
C VAL A 2 2.50 -0.78 -3.35
N GLU A 3 2.51 -1.94 -3.98
CA GLU A 3 2.90 -3.21 -3.36
C GLU A 3 4.05 -3.82 -4.13
N MET A 4 4.98 -4.47 -3.43
CA MET A 4 6.13 -5.12 -4.06
C MET A 4 6.68 -6.24 -3.19
N HIS A 5 7.44 -7.12 -3.85
CA HIS A 5 8.43 -7.95 -3.21
C HIS A 5 9.81 -7.32 -3.35
N TYR A 6 10.54 -7.28 -2.25
CA TYR A 6 11.93 -6.89 -2.19
C TYR A 6 12.64 -7.93 -1.33
N PRO A 7 13.75 -8.53 -1.79
CA PRO A 7 14.42 -9.58 -1.04
C PRO A 7 14.92 -9.06 0.31
N LEU A 8 14.81 -9.89 1.35
CA LEU A 8 15.24 -9.57 2.72
C LEU A 8 16.76 -9.81 2.89
N ASP A 9 17.55 -9.33 1.94
CA ASP A 9 19.01 -9.48 1.93
C ASP A 9 19.69 -8.41 2.82
N ASP A 10 21.02 -8.41 2.88
CA ASP A 10 21.85 -7.55 3.75
C ASP A 10 21.61 -6.03 3.60
N ASP A 11 20.94 -5.55 2.55
CA ASP A 11 20.68 -4.12 2.32
C ASP A 11 19.29 -3.63 2.74
N ARG A 12 18.56 -4.38 3.56
CA ARG A 12 17.23 -3.98 4.07
C ARG A 12 17.22 -2.59 4.75
N GLU A 13 18.24 -2.29 5.54
CA GLU A 13 18.36 -0.98 6.20
C GLU A 13 18.53 0.15 5.18
N ALA A 14 19.46 -0.02 4.22
CA ALA A 14 19.67 0.92 3.14
C ALA A 14 18.42 1.12 2.27
N PHE A 15 17.66 0.05 2.03
CA PHE A 15 16.38 0.12 1.32
C PHE A 15 15.35 0.93 2.10
N ASN A 16 15.23 0.71 3.41
CA ASN A 16 14.33 1.48 4.26
C ASN A 16 14.69 2.97 4.30
N ASP A 17 15.98 3.29 4.39
CA ASP A 17 16.47 4.67 4.36
C ASP A 17 16.20 5.38 3.04
N PHE A 18 16.43 4.67 1.93
CA PHE A 18 16.07 5.17 0.61
C PHE A 18 14.57 5.46 0.53
N TYR A 19 13.73 4.50 0.93
CA TYR A 19 12.29 4.67 0.84
C TYR A 19 11.78 5.77 1.78
N HIS A 20 12.41 5.96 2.93
CA HIS A 20 12.12 7.07 3.82
C HIS A 20 12.37 8.41 3.11
N LYS A 21 13.53 8.60 2.47
CA LYS A 21 13.84 9.79 1.65
C LYS A 21 12.88 9.93 0.46
N HIS A 22 12.52 8.82 -0.16
CA HIS A 22 11.59 8.79 -1.28
C HIS A 22 10.20 9.31 -0.88
N ILE A 23 9.66 8.85 0.24
CA ILE A 23 8.40 9.36 0.79
C ILE A 23 8.51 10.85 1.11
N SER A 24 9.63 11.32 1.69
CA SER A 24 9.83 12.76 1.93
C SER A 24 9.68 13.56 0.65
N MET A 25 10.29 13.10 -0.46
CA MET A 25 10.16 13.73 -1.77
C MET A 25 8.71 13.69 -2.28
N LEU A 26 8.05 12.54 -2.20
CA LEU A 26 6.66 12.39 -2.67
C LEU A 26 5.70 13.33 -1.94
N LEU A 27 5.87 13.51 -0.63
CA LEU A 27 5.07 14.44 0.18
C LEU A 27 5.31 15.92 -0.16
N THR A 28 6.31 16.25 -0.98
CA THR A 28 6.47 17.60 -1.59
C THR A 28 5.73 17.76 -2.92
N ILE A 29 5.07 16.72 -3.42
CA ILE A 29 4.22 16.81 -4.62
C ILE A 29 2.85 17.31 -4.20
N ASP A 30 2.38 18.37 -4.85
CA ASP A 30 1.05 18.90 -4.60
C ASP A 30 -0.01 17.80 -4.80
N GLY A 31 -0.90 17.70 -3.83
CA GLY A 31 -1.92 16.65 -3.74
C GLY A 31 -1.48 15.33 -3.09
N PHE A 32 -0.22 15.14 -2.67
CA PHE A 32 0.12 14.08 -1.71
C PHE A 32 -0.18 14.54 -0.28
N ILE A 33 -1.03 13.80 0.45
CA ILE A 33 -1.52 14.19 1.78
C ILE A 33 -0.82 13.40 2.88
N CYS A 34 -0.74 12.07 2.74
CA CYS A 34 -0.15 11.19 3.74
C CYS A 34 0.50 9.99 3.06
N ALA A 35 1.51 9.42 3.71
CA ALA A 35 2.16 8.19 3.32
C ALA A 35 2.49 7.31 4.53
N GLN A 36 2.26 6.00 4.39
CA GLN A 36 2.69 5.02 5.38
C GLN A 36 3.12 3.71 4.71
N ARG A 37 4.15 3.07 5.27
CA ARG A 37 4.66 1.77 4.82
C ARG A 37 4.28 0.67 5.79
N TYR A 38 4.15 -0.52 5.22
CA TYR A 38 3.67 -1.71 5.87
C TYR A 38 4.46 -2.92 5.39
N GLU A 39 4.58 -3.92 6.26
CA GLU A 39 5.18 -5.21 5.97
C GLU A 39 4.25 -6.34 6.42
N CYS A 40 4.10 -7.35 5.57
CA CYS A 40 3.29 -8.52 5.88
C CYS A 40 3.86 -9.27 7.10
N THR A 41 2.98 -9.78 7.95
CA THR A 41 3.35 -10.62 9.09
C THR A 41 3.45 -12.11 8.75
N HIS A 42 3.36 -12.45 7.46
CA HIS A 42 3.43 -13.80 6.91
C HIS A 42 3.95 -13.74 5.47
N GLU A 43 4.33 -14.90 4.92
CA GLU A 43 4.73 -14.99 3.52
C GLU A 43 3.60 -14.52 2.59
N ALA A 44 3.95 -13.71 1.60
CA ALA A 44 3.02 -13.16 0.61
C ALA A 44 3.77 -12.84 -0.69
N ARG A 45 3.04 -12.82 -1.82
CA ARG A 45 3.61 -12.47 -3.14
C ARG A 45 4.26 -11.08 -3.15
N SER A 46 3.64 -10.11 -2.49
CA SER A 46 4.11 -8.73 -2.35
C SER A 46 4.02 -8.33 -0.87
N PRO A 47 5.03 -8.66 -0.05
CA PRO A 47 5.00 -8.48 1.40
C PRO A 47 5.16 -7.01 1.83
N PHE A 48 5.63 -6.12 0.95
CA PHE A 48 5.72 -4.70 1.27
C PHE A 48 4.60 -3.91 0.61
N LEU A 49 4.03 -2.99 1.37
CA LEU A 49 2.98 -2.09 0.94
C LEU A 49 3.33 -0.66 1.34
N ALA A 50 3.19 0.27 0.40
CA ALA A 50 3.17 1.70 0.65
C ALA A 50 1.79 2.25 0.28
N VAL A 51 1.15 2.90 1.25
CA VAL A 51 -0.13 3.58 1.08
C VAL A 51 0.14 5.07 0.98
N TYR A 52 -0.42 5.69 -0.04
CA TYR A 52 -0.37 7.13 -0.25
C TYR A 52 -1.81 7.63 -0.35
N ARG A 53 -2.16 8.63 0.45
CA ARG A 53 -3.42 9.34 0.33
C ARG A 53 -3.21 10.56 -0.55
N LEU A 54 -4.04 10.69 -1.57
CA LEU A 54 -3.99 11.77 -2.54
C LEU A 54 -5.21 12.67 -2.36
N SER A 55 -5.10 13.95 -2.71
CA SER A 55 -6.23 14.89 -2.71
C SER A 55 -7.28 14.53 -3.75
N ASN A 56 -6.86 13.95 -4.88
CA ASN A 56 -7.72 13.42 -5.92
C ASN A 56 -6.95 12.48 -6.86
N PRO A 57 -7.63 11.64 -7.66
CA PRO A 57 -7.00 10.74 -8.62
C PRO A 57 -6.12 11.42 -9.68
N GLY A 58 -6.43 12.67 -10.06
CA GLY A 58 -5.72 13.42 -11.10
C GLY A 58 -4.28 13.80 -10.75
N VAL A 59 -3.88 13.67 -9.47
CA VAL A 59 -2.48 13.84 -9.04
C VAL A 59 -1.55 12.90 -9.81
N MET A 60 -1.99 11.67 -10.11
CA MET A 60 -1.19 10.64 -10.77
C MET A 60 -0.86 10.95 -12.24
N THR A 61 -1.52 11.94 -12.83
CA THR A 61 -1.25 12.42 -14.21
C THR A 61 -0.73 13.85 -14.24
N SER A 62 -0.58 14.49 -13.08
CA SER A 62 -0.04 15.85 -12.97
C SER A 62 1.42 15.92 -13.41
N GLU A 63 1.86 17.09 -13.89
CA GLU A 63 3.27 17.35 -14.21
C GLU A 63 4.16 17.22 -12.97
N GLY A 64 3.69 17.72 -11.82
CA GLY A 64 4.42 17.66 -10.55
C GLY A 64 4.74 16.25 -10.08
N TYR A 65 3.87 15.27 -10.41
CA TYR A 65 4.12 13.84 -10.17
C TYR A 65 4.95 13.23 -11.30
N THR A 66 4.52 13.37 -12.56
CA THR A 66 5.13 12.64 -13.69
C THR A 66 6.59 13.05 -13.99
N SER A 67 7.01 14.25 -13.59
CA SER A 67 8.39 14.71 -13.74
C SER A 67 9.36 14.21 -12.64
N ARG A 68 8.84 13.68 -11.52
CA ARG A 68 9.65 13.37 -10.32
C ARG A 68 9.44 11.98 -9.74
N ALA A 69 8.30 11.36 -10.00
CA ALA A 69 7.82 10.17 -9.33
C ALA A 69 7.52 9.04 -10.34
N GLY A 70 6.93 7.96 -9.85
CA GLY A 70 6.59 6.78 -10.66
C GLY A 70 7.63 5.67 -10.54
N ARG A 71 7.70 4.78 -11.53
CA ARG A 71 8.62 3.63 -11.46
C ARG A 71 10.08 4.03 -11.67
N ASP A 72 10.34 5.16 -12.30
CA ASP A 72 11.69 5.63 -12.63
C ASP A 72 12.31 6.52 -11.55
N SER A 73 11.52 6.91 -10.55
CA SER A 73 12.00 7.63 -9.37
C SER A 73 12.60 6.73 -8.29
N VAL A 74 12.58 5.41 -8.51
CA VAL A 74 13.20 4.44 -7.61
C VAL A 74 14.67 4.28 -7.98
N ASP A 75 15.56 4.29 -6.99
CA ASP A 75 16.99 4.08 -7.21
C ASP A 75 17.21 2.77 -8.02
N PRO A 76 17.99 2.81 -9.13
CA PRO A 76 18.20 1.64 -9.98
C PRO A 76 18.69 0.39 -9.24
N VAL A 77 19.51 0.56 -8.20
CA VAL A 77 20.04 -0.56 -7.40
C VAL A 77 18.90 -1.30 -6.68
N PHE A 78 17.97 -0.56 -6.08
CA PHE A 78 16.81 -1.14 -5.42
C PHE A 78 15.78 -1.64 -6.44
N LYS A 79 15.53 -0.87 -7.50
CA LYS A 79 14.58 -1.23 -8.56
C LYS A 79 14.91 -2.57 -9.21
N ALA A 80 16.20 -2.86 -9.44
CA ALA A 80 16.64 -4.12 -10.04
C ALA A 80 16.28 -5.37 -9.21
N LYS A 81 16.06 -5.21 -7.91
CA LYS A 81 15.69 -6.29 -6.98
C LYS A 81 14.19 -6.40 -6.74
N MET A 82 13.40 -5.41 -7.15
CA MET A 82 11.95 -5.38 -6.93
C MET A 82 11.23 -6.32 -7.90
N THR A 83 10.38 -7.18 -7.37
CA THR A 83 9.47 -8.04 -8.14
C THR A 83 8.03 -7.88 -7.65
N ASN A 84 7.05 -8.42 -8.38
CA ASN A 84 5.64 -8.35 -8.01
C ASN A 84 5.15 -6.93 -7.68
N TRP A 85 5.63 -5.98 -8.48
CA TRP A 85 5.48 -4.56 -8.22
C TRP A 85 4.21 -4.02 -8.88
N ASP A 86 3.14 -3.94 -8.10
CA ASP A 86 1.84 -3.49 -8.55
C ASP A 86 1.50 -2.14 -7.91
N ARG A 87 0.83 -1.29 -8.68
CA ARG A 87 0.33 0.01 -8.25
C ARG A 87 -1.15 0.04 -8.58
N ASN A 88 -1.98 0.13 -7.56
CA ASN A 88 -3.41 0.26 -7.71
C ASN A 88 -3.85 1.62 -7.16
N LEU A 89 -4.46 2.43 -8.02
CA LEU A 89 -5.15 3.64 -7.58
C LEU A 89 -6.57 3.24 -7.18
N VAL A 90 -6.97 3.63 -5.97
CA VAL A 90 -8.21 3.17 -5.35
C VAL A 90 -9.01 4.35 -4.80
N THR A 91 -10.33 4.20 -4.72
CA THR A 91 -11.24 5.17 -4.11
C THR A 91 -12.20 4.47 -3.15
N GLY A 92 -12.66 5.18 -2.11
CA GLY A 92 -13.56 4.67 -1.08
C GLY A 92 -13.55 5.59 0.16
N ASP A 93 -14.17 5.14 1.24
CA ASP A 93 -14.19 5.87 2.52
C ASP A 93 -12.86 5.70 3.28
N ILE A 94 -11.86 6.49 2.87
CA ILE A 94 -10.44 6.35 3.28
C ILE A 94 -9.91 7.55 4.07
N GLU A 95 -10.79 8.34 4.69
CA GLU A 95 -10.37 9.55 5.41
C GLU A 95 -9.42 9.24 6.57
N ASN A 96 -9.58 8.07 7.21
CA ASN A 96 -8.77 7.62 8.34
C ASN A 96 -8.19 6.23 8.09
N MET A 97 -7.03 6.18 7.43
CA MET A 97 -6.28 4.93 7.16
C MET A 97 -4.91 4.89 7.86
N ASP A 98 -4.65 5.84 8.74
CA ASP A 98 -3.43 5.90 9.51
C ASP A 98 -3.44 4.77 10.56
N VAL A 99 -2.33 4.05 10.64
CA VAL A 99 -2.16 2.97 11.62
C VAL A 99 -1.08 3.38 12.61
N ALA A 100 -1.44 3.43 13.89
CA ALA A 100 -0.49 3.72 14.96
C ALA A 100 0.61 2.66 15.08
N ASP A 101 1.72 3.01 15.72
CA ASP A 101 2.76 2.03 16.08
C ASP A 101 2.16 0.94 16.97
N GLY A 102 2.38 -0.33 16.60
CA GLY A 102 1.76 -1.49 17.27
C GLY A 102 0.34 -1.83 16.78
N GLY A 103 -0.23 -1.03 15.88
CA GLY A 103 -1.45 -1.35 15.15
C GLY A 103 -1.23 -2.32 13.99
N TRP A 104 -2.28 -2.56 13.21
CA TRP A 104 -2.28 -3.50 12.09
C TRP A 104 -3.22 -3.07 10.97
N MET A 105 -2.97 -3.60 9.77
CA MET A 105 -3.85 -3.48 8.61
C MET A 105 -4.10 -4.87 8.01
N VAL A 106 -5.33 -5.14 7.59
CA VAL A 106 -5.69 -6.30 6.79
C VAL A 106 -6.18 -5.83 5.43
N LEU A 107 -5.57 -6.38 4.37
CA LEU A 107 -6.11 -6.29 3.02
C LEU A 107 -6.88 -7.57 2.67
N PHE A 108 -8.05 -7.39 2.10
CA PHE A 108 -8.90 -8.45 1.54
C PHE A 108 -9.09 -8.15 0.06
N ASP A 109 -8.31 -8.79 -0.80
CA ASP A 109 -8.35 -8.55 -2.24
C ASP A 109 -9.24 -9.60 -2.92
N ARG A 110 -10.31 -9.15 -3.57
CA ARG A 110 -11.14 -9.99 -4.44
C ARG A 110 -10.52 -10.02 -5.84
N LEU A 111 -10.29 -11.23 -6.36
CA LEU A 111 -9.62 -11.43 -7.65
C LEU A 111 -10.57 -11.45 -8.84
N SER A 112 -11.83 -11.82 -8.61
CA SER A 112 -12.93 -11.77 -9.58
C SER A 112 -14.26 -11.43 -8.92
N GLU A 113 -15.28 -11.16 -9.72
CA GLU A 113 -16.65 -10.91 -9.24
C GLU A 113 -17.21 -12.09 -8.43
N ASP A 114 -16.83 -13.33 -8.77
CA ASP A 114 -17.27 -14.55 -8.08
C ASP A 114 -16.51 -14.82 -6.77
N SER A 115 -15.53 -13.98 -6.41
CA SER A 115 -14.79 -14.14 -5.15
C SER A 115 -15.72 -13.91 -3.95
N THR A 116 -15.39 -14.54 -2.82
CA THR A 116 -16.11 -14.32 -1.56
C THR A 116 -16.35 -12.82 -1.32
N PRO A 117 -17.61 -12.40 -1.08
CA PRO A 117 -17.92 -11.01 -0.81
C PRO A 117 -17.17 -10.47 0.40
N LEU A 118 -16.95 -9.15 0.40
CA LEU A 118 -16.23 -8.49 1.47
C LEU A 118 -16.93 -8.70 2.82
N PRO A 119 -16.24 -9.24 3.86
CA PRO A 119 -16.82 -9.41 5.18
C PRO A 119 -17.17 -8.07 5.84
N GLY A 120 -18.10 -8.10 6.79
CA GLY A 120 -18.44 -6.92 7.59
C GLY A 120 -17.23 -6.35 8.35
N GLY A 121 -17.18 -5.02 8.48
CA GLY A 121 -16.10 -4.30 9.17
C GLY A 121 -14.92 -3.88 8.28
N PHE A 122 -14.92 -4.29 7.01
CA PHE A 122 -13.97 -3.78 6.02
C PHE A 122 -14.54 -2.54 5.30
N THR A 123 -13.68 -1.56 5.08
CA THR A 123 -13.90 -0.48 4.11
C THR A 123 -13.69 -1.02 2.70
N SER A 124 -14.71 -0.96 1.85
CA SER A 124 -14.59 -1.31 0.43
C SER A 124 -13.92 -0.20 -0.37
N LEU A 125 -12.94 -0.57 -1.18
CA LEU A 125 -12.22 0.28 -2.11
C LEU A 125 -12.35 -0.23 -3.54
N SER A 126 -12.82 0.64 -4.43
CA SER A 126 -12.88 0.38 -5.87
C SER A 126 -11.56 0.72 -6.54
N ILE A 127 -11.14 -0.08 -7.52
CA ILE A 127 -9.93 0.16 -8.30
C ILE A 127 -10.25 1.11 -9.46
N VAL A 128 -9.55 2.24 -9.55
CA VAL A 128 -9.85 3.34 -10.49
C VAL A 128 -8.69 3.68 -11.41
N GLY A 129 -7.57 2.94 -11.36
CA GLY A 129 -6.51 3.09 -12.34
C GLY A 129 -5.17 2.46 -11.95
N LEU A 130 -4.16 2.79 -12.74
CA LEU A 130 -2.82 2.21 -12.75
C LEU A 130 -2.84 0.75 -13.23
N ASP A 131 -2.34 -0.21 -12.45
CA ASP A 131 -2.12 -1.58 -12.93
C ASP A 131 -3.38 -2.45 -12.84
N ALA A 132 -4.38 -2.05 -12.05
CA ALA A 132 -5.72 -2.65 -11.95
C ALA A 132 -5.73 -4.18 -11.79
N THR A 133 -4.97 -4.70 -10.82
CA THR A 133 -4.68 -6.13 -10.69
C THR A 133 -5.74 -6.96 -9.94
N ILE A 134 -6.79 -6.32 -9.41
CA ILE A 134 -7.86 -6.91 -8.58
C ILE A 134 -9.19 -6.22 -8.89
N VAL A 135 -10.33 -6.81 -8.52
CA VAL A 135 -11.65 -6.21 -8.79
C VAL A 135 -12.14 -5.31 -7.66
N GLU A 136 -11.84 -5.67 -6.41
CA GLU A 136 -12.21 -4.91 -5.22
C GLU A 136 -11.17 -5.17 -4.12
N ARG A 137 -10.86 -4.13 -3.34
CA ARG A 137 -10.01 -4.22 -2.17
C ARG A 137 -10.78 -3.83 -0.92
N GLY A 138 -10.90 -4.74 0.01
CA GLY A 138 -11.27 -4.43 1.39
C GLY A 138 -10.06 -4.00 2.20
N VAL A 139 -10.25 -3.00 3.06
CA VAL A 139 -9.28 -2.66 4.10
C VAL A 139 -9.91 -2.65 5.48
N MET A 140 -9.24 -3.25 6.44
CA MET A 140 -9.57 -3.13 7.87
C MET A 140 -8.30 -2.73 8.61
N ILE A 141 -8.43 -1.80 9.55
CA ILE A 141 -7.32 -1.36 10.39
C ILE A 141 -7.66 -1.53 11.87
N GLY A 142 -6.65 -1.77 12.69
CA GLY A 142 -6.74 -1.68 14.14
C GLY A 142 -5.56 -0.90 14.68
N GLN A 143 -5.81 -0.09 15.71
CA GLN A 143 -4.78 0.78 16.29
C GLN A 143 -3.92 0.07 17.33
N ASP A 144 -4.36 -1.11 17.79
CA ASP A 144 -3.67 -1.99 18.72
C ASP A 144 -4.09 -3.47 18.54
N GLY A 145 -3.50 -4.35 19.33
CA GLY A 145 -3.92 -5.75 19.43
C GLY A 145 -3.51 -6.60 18.22
N SER A 146 -4.44 -7.40 17.70
CA SER A 146 -4.17 -8.33 16.60
C SER A 146 -5.33 -8.35 15.61
N PRO A 147 -5.06 -8.55 14.30
CA PRO A 147 -6.10 -8.62 13.29
C PRO A 147 -7.04 -9.81 13.54
N PRO A 148 -8.31 -9.71 13.12
CA PRO A 148 -9.24 -10.84 13.20
C PRO A 148 -8.75 -11.99 12.32
N LYS A 149 -8.99 -13.22 12.77
CA LYS A 149 -8.75 -14.41 11.94
C LYS A 149 -9.88 -14.57 10.94
N LEU A 150 -9.53 -14.60 9.67
CA LEU A 150 -10.44 -14.87 8.57
C LEU A 150 -10.19 -16.29 8.04
N SER A 151 -11.26 -17.00 7.70
CA SER A 151 -11.20 -18.38 7.22
C SER A 151 -12.36 -18.67 6.26
N GLY A 152 -12.21 -19.67 5.39
CA GLY A 152 -13.28 -20.09 4.49
C GLY A 152 -13.53 -19.08 3.36
N VAL A 153 -12.49 -18.39 2.91
CA VAL A 153 -12.56 -17.47 1.77
C VAL A 153 -12.10 -18.18 0.51
N GLU A 154 -12.78 -17.91 -0.59
CA GLU A 154 -12.52 -18.48 -1.90
C GLU A 154 -12.19 -17.37 -2.89
N ASN A 155 -11.17 -17.61 -3.71
CA ASN A 155 -10.69 -16.69 -4.74
C ASN A 155 -10.33 -15.27 -4.23
N CYS A 156 -9.90 -15.18 -2.97
CA CYS A 156 -9.47 -13.95 -2.33
C CYS A 156 -8.01 -14.07 -1.87
N ILE A 157 -7.31 -12.94 -1.82
CA ILE A 157 -5.99 -12.85 -1.17
C ILE A 157 -6.16 -12.03 0.11
N ILE A 158 -5.83 -12.64 1.25
CA ILE A 158 -5.79 -11.96 2.54
C ILE A 158 -4.34 -11.70 2.92
N ARG A 159 -4.04 -10.46 3.33
CA ARG A 159 -2.72 -10.09 3.83
C ARG A 159 -2.83 -9.27 5.10
N ASN A 160 -2.10 -9.70 6.12
CA ASN A 160 -1.99 -9.00 7.41
C ASN A 160 -0.68 -8.24 7.45
N PHE A 161 -0.74 -6.98 7.84
CA PHE A 161 0.38 -6.06 7.83
C PHE A 161 0.59 -5.39 9.19
N CYS A 162 1.85 -5.13 9.51
CA CYS A 162 2.25 -4.18 10.56
C CYS A 162 2.86 -2.92 9.93
N PRO A 163 2.70 -1.75 10.54
CA PRO A 163 3.37 -0.53 10.08
C PRO A 163 4.88 -0.64 10.26
N VAL A 164 5.64 -0.19 9.26
CA VAL A 164 7.11 -0.08 9.31
C VAL A 164 7.53 1.19 10.07
N HIS A 165 6.67 2.20 10.05
CA HIS A 165 6.86 3.48 10.75
C HIS A 165 5.50 4.17 10.93
N ALA A 166 5.43 5.15 11.84
CA ALA A 166 4.29 6.04 12.04
C ALA A 166 3.87 6.78 10.75
N PRO A 167 2.58 7.14 10.57
CA PRO A 167 2.09 7.84 9.39
C PRO A 167 2.79 9.19 9.19
N ARG A 168 3.06 9.54 7.93
CA ARG A 168 3.78 10.77 7.56
C ARG A 168 2.88 11.65 6.71
N HIS A 169 2.70 12.90 7.13
CA HIS A 169 1.84 13.86 6.45
C HIS A 169 2.67 14.87 5.66
N SER A 170 2.08 15.44 4.60
CA SER A 170 2.62 16.66 4.02
C SER A 170 2.58 17.78 5.07
N GLY A 171 3.66 18.56 5.11
CA GLY A 171 3.84 19.67 6.05
C GLY A 171 3.21 20.96 5.56
#